data_AF-A0A3M1G914-F1
#
_entry.id   AF-A0A3M1G914-F1
#
_cell.length_a   1.000
_cell.length_b   1.000
_cell.length_c   1.000
_cell.angle_alpha   90.00
_cell.angle_beta   90.00
_cell.angle_gamma   90.00
#
_symmetry.space_group_name_H-M   'P 1'
#
loop_
_entity.id
_entity.type
_entity.pdbx_description
1 polymer ?
#
loop_
_entity_poly.entity_id
_entity_poly.type
_entity_poly.pdbx_seq_one_letter_code
_entity_poly.pdbx_strand_id
1 'polypeptide(L)' 'MSVAIVGIGNLLMGDDGVGVRVLEVLRQNYEFPPEVKLLDGGTKSIEL' A
#
# COMPACT_ATOMS: atom_id res chain seq x y z
N MET A 1 -7.28 13.02 -13.25
CA MET A 1 -6.96 11.58 -13.24
C MET A 1 -6.42 11.26 -11.86
N SER A 2 -6.94 10.23 -11.17
CA SER A 2 -6.53 9.88 -9.81
C SER A 2 -5.77 8.56 -9.81
N VAL A 3 -4.69 8.46 -9.03
CA VAL A 3 -3.86 7.25 -8.91
C VAL A 3 -3.97 6.69 -7.49
N ALA A 4 -4.21 5.38 -7.38
CA ALA A 4 -4.16 4.67 -6.11
C ALA A 4 -3.01 3.65 -6.15
N ILE A 5 -2.16 3.69 -5.12
CA ILE A 5 -1.14 2.67 -4.85
C ILE A 5 -1.68 1.85 -3.69
N VAL A 6 -1.95 0.57 -3.95
CA VAL A 6 -2.52 -0.34 -2.94
C VAL A 6 -1.47 -1.36 -2.55
N GLY A 7 -1.17 -1.42 -1.26
CA GLY A 7 -0.34 -2.46 -0.67
C GLY A 7 -1.23 -3.59 -0.19
N ILE A 8 -1.11 -4.77 -0.80
CA ILE A 8 -1.81 -5.99 -0.38
C ILE A 8 -0.76 -6.93 0.19
N GLY A 9 -1.11 -7.61 1.28
CA GLY A 9 -0.26 -8.60 1.92
C GLY A 9 -0.65 -8.86 3.37
N ASN A 10 -0.32 -10.05 3.87
CA ASN A 10 -0.48 -10.39 5.28
C ASN A 10 0.82 -10.17 6.05
N LEU A 11 0.87 -9.12 6.89
CA LEU A 11 2.03 -8.82 7.74
C LEU A 11 2.41 -9.95 8.71
N LEU A 12 1.51 -10.90 8.99
CA LEU A 12 1.78 -12.06 9.84
C LEU A 12 2.37 -13.25 9.07
N MET A 13 2.33 -13.25 7.74
CA MET A 13 2.79 -14.36 6.89
C MET A 13 4.11 -14.04 6.19
N GLY A 14 5.12 -13.64 6.96
CA GLY A 14 6.48 -13.49 6.46
C GLY A 14 6.60 -12.49 5.30
N ASP A 15 7.06 -12.98 4.15
CA ASP A 15 7.28 -12.18 2.94
C ASP A 15 5.98 -11.78 2.21
N ASP A 16 4.85 -12.42 2.51
CA ASP A 16 3.54 -12.02 1.96
C ASP A 16 3.16 -10.59 2.32
N GLY A 17 3.63 -10.07 3.46
CA GLY A 17 3.40 -8.69 3.91
C GLY A 17 4.15 -7.61 3.14
N VAL A 18 4.93 -7.95 2.10
CA VAL A 18 5.83 -7.02 1.42
C VAL A 18 5.09 -5.80 0.84
N GLY A 19 3.88 -5.98 0.29
CA GLY A 19 3.11 -4.87 -0.29
C GLY A 19 2.75 -3.80 0.74
N VAL A 20 2.37 -4.22 1.95
CA VAL A 20 2.07 -3.30 3.07
C VAL A 20 3.35 -2.62 3.56
N ARG A 21 4.48 -3.35 3.65
CA ARG A 21 5.79 -2.77 4.01
C ARG A 21 6.29 -1.75 3.00
N VAL A 22 6.08 -1.98 1.70
CA VAL A 22 6.41 -1.01 0.65
C VAL A 22 5.63 0.29 0.85
N LEU A 23 4.35 0.23 1.20
CA LEU A 23 3.57 1.44 1.49
C LEU A 23 4.11 2.23 2.68
N GLU A 24 4.55 1.56 3.75
CA GLU A 24 5.18 2.22 4.89
C GLU A 24 6.44 2.99 4.47
N VAL A 25 7.30 2.35 3.66
CA VAL A 25 8.51 2.98 3.11
C VAL A 25 8.16 4.16 2.22
N LEU A 26 7.15 4.03 1.35
CA LEU A 26 6.73 5.10 0.46
C LEU A 26 6.21 6.31 1.25
N ARG A 27 5.40 6.09 2.30
CA ARG A 27 4.89 7.16 3.18
C ARG A 27 6.00 7.89 3.93
N GLN A 28 7.07 7.19 4.29
CA GLN A 28 8.17 7.77 5.08
C GLN A 28 9.19 8.53 4.22
N ASN A 29 9.38 8.14 2.96
CA ASN A 29 10.51 8.60 2.15
C ASN A 29 10.09 9.48 0.96
N TYR A 30 8.79 9.63 0.69
CA TYR A 30 8.30 10.39 -0.45
C TYR A 30 7.09 11.27 -0.10
N GLU A 31 7.05 12.45 -0.70
CA GLU A 31 5.85 13.28 -0.75
C GLU A 31 5.14 13.04 -2.08
N PHE A 32 3.82 12.87 -2.01
CA PHE A 32 3.00 12.60 -3.18
C PHE A 32 2.08 13.79 -3.49
N PRO A 33 1.81 14.07 -4.78
CA PRO A 33 0.77 15.00 -5.17
C PRO A 33 -0.61 14.58 -4.62
N PRO A 34 -1.54 15.51 -4.36
CA PRO A 34 -2.85 15.22 -3.76
C PRO A 34 -3.70 14.17 -4.50
N GLU A 35 -3.49 14.00 -5.80
CA GLU A 35 -4.19 13.03 -6.65
C GLU A 35 -3.71 11.58 -6.49
N VAL A 36 -2.59 11.36 -5.78
CA VAL A 36 -2.03 10.04 -5.50
C VAL A 36 -2.37 9.61 -4.07
N LYS A 37 -3.02 8.46 -3.92
CA LYS A 37 -3.42 7.91 -2.62
C LYS A 37 -2.72 6.58 -2.34
N LEU A 38 -2.21 6.42 -1.14
CA LEU A 38 -1.59 5.18 -0.65
C LEU A 38 -2.57 4.45 0.27
N LEU A 39 -3.10 3.32 -0.19
CA LEU A 39 -4.16 2.57 0.49
C LEU A 39 -3.66 1.22 0.97
N ASP A 40 -3.83 0.93 2.26
CA ASP A 40 -3.58 -0.41 2.79
C ASP A 40 -4.77 -1.32 2.46
N GLY A 41 -4.55 -2.31 1.60
CA GLY A 41 -5.55 -3.31 1.23
C GLY A 41 -5.61 -4.51 2.18
N GLY A 42 -4.67 -4.59 3.13
CA GLY A 42 -4.50 -5.76 4.00
C GLY A 42 -4.46 -7.04 3.19
N THR A 43 -5.31 -8.01 3.54
CA THR A 43 -5.41 -9.30 2.85
C THR A 43 -6.50 -9.33 1.77
N LYS A 44 -7.20 -8.22 1.51
CA LYS A 44 -8.29 -8.14 0.53
C LYS A 44 -7.77 -7.58 -0.79
N SER A 45 -7.84 -8.37 -1.86
CA SER A 45 -7.28 -7.96 -3.15
C SER A 45 -8.17 -7.03 -3.98
N ILE A 46 -9.50 -7.17 -3.93
CA ILE A 46 -10.39 -6.51 -4.93
C ILE A 46 -11.65 -5.86 -4.36
N GLU A 47 -11.91 -6.00 -3.06
CA GLU A 47 -12.93 -5.20 -2.38
C GLU A 47 -12.23 -4.01 -1.69
N LEU A 48 -12.18 -2.88 -2.41
CA LEU A 48 -11.74 -1.58 -1.92
C LEU A 48 -12.89 -0.57 -2.00
#